data_AF-A0A2E8B9C8-F1
#
_entry.id   AF-A0A2E8B9C8-F1
#
_cell.length_a   1.000
_cell.length_b   1.000
_cell.length_c   1.000
_cell.angle_alpha   90.00
_cell.angle_beta   90.00
_cell.angle_gamma   90.00
#
_symmetry.space_group_name_H-M   'P 1'
#
loop_
_entity.id
_entity.type
_entity.pdbx_description
1 polymer ?
#
loop_
_entity_poly.entity_id
_entity_poly.type
_entity_poly.pdbx_seq_one_letter_code
_entity_poly.pdbx_strand_id
1 'polypeptide(L)'
;MISTVHWLAVINNPKMITESMMRFAILGISHETNTFSIVPATYEEFEKVHILRGEEIFDQFADSEYTISGYIQGAEELGFDIVPLMYAVTGPIGTITKDAYDRLSSEMLGMLCDQGPWDGVLLSNHGAAVSEEFPDM
;
A
#
# COMPACT_ATOMS: atom_id res chain seq x y z
N MET A 1 -61.09 -3.67 5.37
CA MET A 1 -59.61 -3.58 5.32
C MET A 1 -59.22 -3.99 3.91
N ILE A 2 -58.86 -3.01 3.08
CA ILE A 2 -58.59 -3.17 1.66
C ILE A 2 -57.07 -3.37 1.53
N SER A 3 -56.63 -4.43 0.85
CA SER A 3 -55.34 -4.38 0.14
C SER A 3 -55.34 -5.31 -1.06
N THR A 4 -55.70 -4.71 -2.20
CA THR A 4 -55.36 -5.18 -3.53
C THR A 4 -53.85 -5.06 -3.71
N VAL A 5 -53.16 -6.16 -3.95
CA VAL A 5 -51.76 -6.16 -4.42
C VAL A 5 -51.75 -6.46 -5.91
N HIS A 6 -51.41 -5.45 -6.70
CA HIS A 6 -50.83 -5.58 -8.04
C HIS A 6 -50.20 -4.23 -8.37
N TRP A 7 -48.89 -4.18 -8.61
CA TRP A 7 -48.29 -3.51 -9.76
C TRP A 7 -46.87 -4.06 -9.97
N LEU A 8 -46.68 -4.61 -11.16
CA LEU A 8 -45.40 -4.87 -11.80
C LEU A 8 -44.58 -3.57 -11.88
N ALA A 9 -43.28 -3.68 -11.62
CA ALA A 9 -42.27 -2.84 -12.26
C ALA A 9 -41.29 -3.76 -12.99
N VAL A 10 -41.59 -4.02 -14.26
CA VAL A 10 -40.59 -4.45 -15.23
C VAL A 10 -39.68 -3.25 -15.46
N ILE A 11 -38.42 -3.35 -15.03
CA ILE A 11 -37.36 -2.49 -15.55
C ILE A 11 -36.42 -3.39 -16.36
N ASN A 12 -36.68 -3.42 -17.67
CA ASN A 12 -35.64 -3.72 -18.64
C ASN A 12 -34.61 -2.59 -18.56
N ASN A 13 -33.40 -2.86 -18.07
CA ASN A 13 -32.26 -1.97 -18.33
C ASN A 13 -31.20 -2.73 -19.14
N PRO A 14 -30.98 -2.39 -20.42
CA PRO A 14 -29.99 -3.03 -21.25
C PRO A 14 -28.58 -2.54 -20.88
N LYS A 15 -27.68 -3.49 -20.58
CA LYS A 15 -26.25 -3.33 -20.24
C LYS A 15 -25.92 -2.60 -18.93
N MET A 16 -25.91 -3.33 -17.81
CA MET A 16 -24.91 -3.05 -16.78
C MET A 16 -23.58 -3.63 -17.26
N ILE A 17 -22.74 -2.78 -17.85
CA ILE A 17 -21.31 -2.97 -17.63
C ILE A 17 -21.16 -2.56 -16.17
N THR A 18 -21.03 -3.51 -15.25
CA THR A 18 -20.53 -3.20 -13.93
C THR A 18 -19.12 -2.67 -14.17
N GLU A 19 -18.92 -1.36 -14.14
CA GLU A 19 -17.58 -0.82 -13.93
C GLU A 19 -17.10 -1.47 -12.64
N SER A 20 -16.13 -2.37 -12.75
CA SER A 20 -15.48 -2.96 -11.59
C SER A 20 -14.89 -1.82 -10.77
N MET A 21 -15.10 -1.86 -9.45
CA MET A 21 -14.49 -0.90 -8.54
C MET A 21 -13.00 -0.79 -8.84
N MET A 22 -12.50 0.42 -9.04
CA MET A 22 -11.07 0.64 -9.30
C MET A 22 -10.26 0.09 -8.14
N ARG A 23 -9.16 -0.61 -8.42
CA ARG A 23 -8.38 -1.33 -7.42
C ARG A 23 -6.94 -0.84 -7.41
N PHE A 24 -6.53 -0.28 -6.28
CA PHE A 24 -5.21 0.31 -6.08
C PHE A 24 -4.38 -0.52 -5.09
N ALA A 25 -3.13 -0.83 -5.45
CA ALA A 25 -2.18 -1.43 -4.52
C ALA A 25 -1.56 -0.36 -3.62
N ILE A 26 -1.35 -0.65 -2.33
CA ILE A 26 -0.58 0.17 -1.41
C ILE A 26 0.70 -0.57 -1.03
N LEU A 27 1.85 0.08 -1.20
CA LEU A 27 3.14 -0.41 -0.72
C LEU A 27 4.13 0.73 -0.52
N GLY A 28 5.26 0.47 0.14
CA GLY A 28 6.34 1.44 0.20
C GLY A 28 7.45 1.10 1.20
N ILE A 29 8.49 1.93 1.17
CA ILE A 29 9.58 1.92 2.14
C ILE A 29 9.69 3.30 2.78
N SER A 30 9.58 3.35 4.10
CA SER A 30 9.80 4.56 4.89
C SER A 30 11.12 4.47 5.65
N HIS A 31 12.12 5.17 5.12
CA HIS A 31 13.45 5.31 5.69
C HIS A 31 14.05 6.65 5.29
N GLU A 32 14.70 7.32 6.24
CA GLU A 32 15.52 8.50 5.98
C GLU A 32 16.99 8.13 6.21
N THR A 33 17.83 8.24 5.18
CA THR A 33 19.23 7.87 5.34
C THR A 33 20.03 8.96 6.04
N ASN A 34 20.56 8.63 7.21
CA ASN A 34 21.61 9.37 7.88
C ASN A 34 22.98 8.79 7.50
N THR A 35 23.67 9.43 6.55
CA THR A 35 24.99 9.00 6.05
C THR A 35 26.12 9.05 7.09
N PHE A 36 25.91 9.66 8.26
CA PHE A 36 26.85 9.64 9.39
C PHE A 36 26.59 8.50 10.38
N SER A 37 25.48 7.77 10.25
CA SER A 37 25.18 6.62 11.10
C SER A 37 26.15 5.46 10.81
N ILE A 38 26.69 4.87 11.87
CA ILE A 38 27.51 3.64 11.79
C ILE A 38 26.65 2.37 11.68
N VAL A 39 25.34 2.48 11.89
CA VAL A 39 24.40 1.36 11.82
C VAL A 39 23.79 1.35 10.41
N PRO A 40 24.13 0.38 9.55
CA PRO A 40 23.52 0.26 8.24
C PRO A 40 22.05 -0.18 8.35
N ALA A 41 21.22 0.25 7.40
CA ALA A 41 19.84 -0.24 7.28
C ALA A 41 19.82 -1.63 6.63
N THR A 42 20.11 -2.65 7.46
CA THR A 42 19.99 -4.06 7.08
C THR A 42 18.52 -4.50 7.09
N TYR A 43 18.21 -5.63 6.44
CA TYR A 43 16.86 -6.17 6.46
C TYR A 43 16.37 -6.43 7.89
N GLU A 44 17.27 -6.87 8.77
CA GLU A 44 17.01 -7.10 10.18
C GLU A 44 16.68 -5.80 10.93
N GLU A 45 17.25 -4.65 10.54
CA GLU A 45 16.86 -3.35 11.11
C GLU A 45 15.46 -2.90 10.67
N PHE A 46 14.99 -3.33 9.49
CA PHE A 46 13.58 -3.16 9.11
C PHE A 46 12.68 -4.12 9.89
N GLU A 47 13.05 -5.39 10.05
CA GLU A 47 12.27 -6.38 10.82
C GLU A 47 12.10 -5.98 12.29
N LYS A 48 13.13 -5.36 12.90
CA LYS A 48 13.05 -4.86 14.29
C LYS A 48 12.02 -3.76 14.48
N VAL A 49 11.77 -2.97 13.44
CA VAL A 49 10.79 -1.88 13.46
C VAL A 49 9.49 -2.42 12.88
N HIS A 50 9.34 -2.43 11.55
CA HIS A 50 8.17 -2.97 10.88
C HIS A 50 8.48 -3.42 9.45
N ILE A 51 8.15 -4.68 9.14
CA ILE A 51 7.88 -5.14 7.78
C ILE A 51 6.48 -5.77 7.78
N LEU A 52 5.48 -4.93 7.51
CA LEU A 52 4.07 -5.32 7.58
C LEU A 52 3.56 -5.77 6.23
N ARG A 53 2.64 -6.72 6.22
CA ARG A 53 2.04 -7.29 5.02
C ARG A 53 0.52 -7.31 5.13
N GLY A 54 -0.16 -7.03 4.02
CA GLY A 54 -1.62 -7.11 3.98
C GLY A 54 -2.27 -6.23 5.05
N GLU A 55 -3.30 -6.78 5.69
CA GLU A 55 -4.11 -6.07 6.69
C GLU A 55 -3.31 -5.58 7.91
N GLU A 56 -2.12 -6.14 8.20
CA GLU A 56 -1.23 -5.65 9.26
C GLU A 56 -0.89 -4.16 9.09
N ILE A 57 -0.88 -3.69 7.84
CA ILE A 57 -0.63 -2.28 7.50
C ILE A 57 -1.79 -1.40 7.98
N PHE A 58 -3.03 -1.84 7.79
CA PHE A 58 -4.20 -1.08 8.22
C PHE A 58 -4.35 -1.12 9.74
N ASP A 59 -4.15 -2.29 10.35
CA ASP A 59 -4.14 -2.43 11.82
C ASP A 59 -3.16 -1.46 12.48
N GLN A 60 -2.01 -1.21 11.84
CA GLN A 60 -0.98 -0.32 12.37
C GLN A 60 -1.22 1.17 12.05
N PHE A 61 -1.72 1.50 10.86
CA PHE A 61 -1.65 2.87 10.33
C PHE A 61 -2.99 3.53 10.02
N ALA A 62 -4.13 2.82 10.08
CA ALA A 62 -5.43 3.39 9.70
C ALA A 62 -5.76 4.70 10.45
N ASP A 63 -5.50 4.72 11.76
CA ASP A 63 -5.78 5.87 12.63
C ASP A 63 -4.54 6.75 12.92
N SER A 64 -3.53 6.72 12.05
CA SER A 64 -2.26 7.46 12.24
C SER A 64 -2.17 8.75 11.41
N GLU A 65 -1.12 9.56 11.60
CA GLU A 65 -0.81 10.68 10.71
C GLU A 65 0.15 10.32 9.54
N TYR A 66 0.30 9.03 9.22
CA TYR A 66 1.11 8.60 8.07
C TYR A 66 0.38 8.79 6.75
N THR A 67 1.13 8.86 5.64
CA THR A 67 0.57 8.96 4.29
C THR A 67 -0.46 7.86 3.98
N ILE A 68 -0.28 6.67 4.54
CA ILE A 68 -1.20 5.53 4.37
C ILE A 68 -2.60 5.84 4.90
N SER A 69 -2.76 6.52 6.04
CA SER A 69 -4.10 6.89 6.53
C SER A 69 -4.81 7.85 5.58
N GLY A 70 -4.05 8.76 4.95
CA GLY A 70 -4.55 9.62 3.88
C GLY A 70 -5.00 8.84 2.63
N TYR A 71 -4.33 7.73 2.29
CA TYR A 71 -4.79 6.86 1.21
C TYR A 71 -6.11 6.16 1.55
N ILE A 72 -6.25 5.69 2.80
CA ILE A 72 -7.48 5.04 3.29
C ILE A 72 -8.64 6.04 3.23
N GLN A 73 -8.46 7.23 3.80
CA GLN A 73 -9.47 8.30 3.74
C GLN A 73 -9.84 8.64 2.29
N GLY A 74 -8.85 8.82 1.41
CA GLY A 74 -9.10 9.12 0.00
C GLY A 74 -9.86 8.02 -0.72
N ALA A 75 -9.59 6.75 -0.41
CA ALA A 75 -10.30 5.60 -0.98
C ALA A 75 -11.79 5.57 -0.57
N GLU A 76 -12.07 5.85 0.70
CA GLU A 76 -13.45 5.96 1.21
C GLU A 76 -14.21 7.12 0.57
N GLU A 77 -13.58 8.30 0.47
CA GLU A 77 -14.20 9.50 -0.08
C GLU A 77 -14.48 9.40 -1.58
N LEU A 78 -13.58 8.75 -2.33
CA LEU A 78 -13.65 8.67 -3.80
C LEU A 78 -14.25 7.35 -4.31
N GLY A 79 -14.50 6.38 -3.42
CA GLY A 79 -15.14 5.13 -3.75
C GLY A 79 -14.29 4.22 -4.64
N PHE A 80 -13.02 3.98 -4.27
CA PHE A 80 -12.18 2.96 -4.89
C PHE A 80 -11.67 1.97 -3.84
N ASP A 81 -11.25 0.79 -4.29
CA ASP A 81 -10.72 -0.27 -3.43
C ASP A 81 -9.20 -0.12 -3.29
N ILE A 82 -8.70 -0.35 -2.08
CA ILE A 82 -7.27 -0.34 -1.78
C ILE A 82 -6.85 -1.67 -1.18
N VAL A 83 -5.77 -2.22 -1.71
CA VAL A 83 -5.21 -3.50 -1.25
C VAL A 83 -3.82 -3.26 -0.69
N PRO A 84 -3.63 -3.42 0.63
CA PRO A 84 -2.31 -3.27 1.23
C PRO A 84 -1.46 -4.48 0.85
N LEU A 85 -0.26 -4.24 0.30
CA LEU A 85 0.68 -5.30 -0.03
C LEU A 85 1.75 -5.41 1.04
N MET A 86 2.67 -4.45 1.08
CA MET A 86 3.82 -4.46 1.98
C MET A 86 4.27 -3.05 2.33
N TYR A 87 4.56 -2.80 3.59
CA TYR A 87 5.12 -1.54 4.04
C TYR A 87 6.27 -1.78 5.02
N ALA A 88 7.46 -1.36 4.62
CA ALA A 88 8.67 -1.52 5.42
C ALA A 88 9.08 -0.17 6.02
N VAL A 89 9.35 -0.15 7.32
CA VAL A 89 9.75 1.05 8.06
C VAL A 89 10.99 0.74 8.86
N THR A 90 11.93 1.68 8.89
CA THR A 90 12.99 1.70 9.89
C THR A 90 13.27 3.13 10.34
N GLY A 91 14.07 3.30 11.39
CA GLY A 91 14.43 4.63 11.90
C GLY A 91 15.49 5.33 11.03
N PRO A 92 15.82 6.60 11.30
CA PRO A 92 16.83 7.32 10.54
C PRO A 92 18.24 6.80 10.87
N ILE A 93 18.65 5.74 10.16
CA ILE A 93 19.94 5.07 10.26
C ILE A 93 20.71 5.14 8.93
N GLY A 94 21.77 4.36 8.78
CA GLY A 94 22.66 4.43 7.64
C GLY A 94 22.04 3.97 6.32
N THR A 95 22.87 3.91 5.30
CA THR A 95 22.52 3.46 3.96
C THR A 95 21.86 2.06 4.00
N ILE A 96 20.81 1.87 3.20
CA ILE A 96 20.16 0.57 3.01
C ILE A 96 21.16 -0.36 2.34
N THR A 97 21.40 -1.53 2.95
CA THR A 97 22.31 -2.51 2.36
C THR A 97 21.74 -3.07 1.07
N LYS A 98 22.61 -3.52 0.16
CA LYS A 98 22.18 -4.20 -1.07
C LYS A 98 21.19 -5.35 -0.80
N ASP A 99 21.49 -6.19 0.20
CA ASP A 99 20.64 -7.32 0.57
C ASP A 99 19.24 -6.85 1.03
N ALA A 100 19.18 -5.83 1.87
CA ALA A 100 17.90 -5.27 2.33
C ALA A 100 17.09 -4.71 1.17
N TYR A 101 17.72 -3.92 0.30
CA TYR A 101 17.08 -3.36 -0.89
C TYR A 101 16.54 -4.46 -1.80
N ASP A 102 17.38 -5.45 -2.15
CA ASP A 102 17.01 -6.53 -3.06
C ASP A 102 15.83 -7.33 -2.51
N ARG A 103 15.84 -7.68 -1.23
CA ARG A 103 14.77 -8.47 -0.60
C ARG A 103 13.45 -7.70 -0.55
N LEU A 104 13.48 -6.46 -0.05
CA LEU A 104 12.28 -5.63 0.08
C LEU A 104 11.67 -5.31 -1.30
N SER A 105 12.51 -4.89 -2.25
CA SER A 105 12.05 -4.54 -3.60
C SER A 105 11.54 -5.76 -4.37
N SER A 106 12.24 -6.90 -4.31
CA SER A 106 11.80 -8.13 -4.98
C SER A 106 10.48 -8.64 -4.43
N GLU A 107 10.29 -8.58 -3.11
CA GLU A 107 9.03 -8.98 -2.49
C GLU A 107 7.87 -8.06 -2.91
N MET A 108 8.04 -6.74 -2.80
CA MET A 108 7.04 -5.76 -3.23
C MET A 108 6.66 -5.91 -4.71
N LEU A 109 7.66 -6.07 -5.60
CA LEU A 109 7.43 -6.27 -7.03
C LEU A 109 6.75 -7.62 -7.32
N GLY A 110 7.13 -8.67 -6.60
CA GLY A 110 6.47 -9.98 -6.67
C GLY A 110 4.99 -9.89 -6.31
N MET A 111 4.67 -9.24 -5.20
CA MET A 111 3.27 -9.03 -4.79
C MET A 111 2.47 -8.23 -5.81
N LEU A 112 3.06 -7.19 -6.41
CA LEU A 112 2.42 -6.42 -7.47
C LEU A 112 2.12 -7.30 -8.70
N CYS A 113 3.05 -8.15 -9.12
CA CYS A 113 2.85 -9.06 -10.25
C CYS A 113 1.79 -10.13 -9.96
N ASP A 114 1.84 -10.73 -8.78
CA ASP A 114 1.02 -11.91 -8.45
C ASP A 114 -0.43 -11.56 -8.08
N GLN A 115 -0.65 -10.37 -7.51
CA GLN A 115 -1.97 -9.98 -6.99
C GLN A 115 -2.71 -8.97 -7.86
N GLY A 116 -2.18 -8.63 -9.04
CA GLY A 116 -2.85 -7.78 -10.04
C GLY A 116 -4.07 -8.46 -10.69
N PRO A 117 -4.76 -7.77 -11.64
CA PRO A 117 -4.44 -6.45 -12.18
C PRO A 117 -4.76 -5.30 -11.21
N TRP A 118 -4.14 -4.15 -11.47
CA TRP A 118 -4.29 -2.90 -10.71
C TRP A 118 -4.67 -1.75 -11.63
N ASP A 119 -5.54 -0.87 -11.16
CA ASP A 119 -5.85 0.40 -11.83
C ASP A 119 -4.84 1.49 -11.44
N GLY A 120 -4.15 1.31 -10.32
CA GLY A 120 -3.03 2.16 -9.91
C GLY A 120 -2.25 1.60 -8.72
N VAL A 121 -1.17 2.29 -8.38
CA VAL A 121 -0.31 1.96 -7.24
C VAL A 121 -0.07 3.24 -6.44
N LEU A 122 -0.34 3.16 -5.14
CA LEU A 122 -0.09 4.23 -4.17
C LEU A 122 1.18 3.88 -3.38
N LEU A 123 2.29 4.57 -3.72
CA LEU A 123 3.60 4.35 -3.12
C LEU A 123 3.82 5.29 -1.92
N SER A 124 3.80 4.73 -0.71
CA SER A 124 4.10 5.46 0.53
C SER A 124 5.61 5.43 0.81
N ASN A 125 6.40 6.22 0.08
CA ASN A 125 7.83 6.35 0.33
C ASN A 125 8.15 7.59 1.17
N HIS A 126 9.25 7.54 1.93
CA HIS A 126 9.76 8.74 2.63
C HIS A 126 10.37 9.77 1.65
N GLY A 127 11.07 9.30 0.61
CA GLY A 127 11.70 10.16 -0.41
C GLY A 127 13.13 10.64 -0.10
N ALA A 128 13.75 10.14 0.97
CA ALA A 128 15.15 10.44 1.34
C ALA A 128 15.95 9.16 1.67
N ALA A 129 15.51 8.03 1.13
CA ALA A 129 16.19 6.75 1.28
C ALA A 129 17.33 6.63 0.26
N VAL A 130 18.47 6.11 0.72
CA VAL A 130 19.64 5.83 -0.10
C VAL A 130 20.03 4.37 0.16
N SER A 131 20.22 3.61 -0.91
CA SER A 131 20.85 2.28 -0.84
C SER A 131 22.29 2.31 -1.35
N GLU A 132 23.02 1.23 -1.08
CA GLU A 132 24.39 1.05 -1.56
C GLU A 132 24.51 1.11 -3.10
N GLU A 133 23.48 0.64 -3.82
CA GLU A 133 23.49 0.56 -5.29
C GLU A 133 22.67 1.67 -5.96
N PHE A 134 21.60 2.12 -5.30
CA PHE A 134 20.66 3.12 -5.82
C PHE A 134 20.59 4.30 -4.85
N PRO A 135 21.31 5.39 -5.15
CA PRO A 135 21.28 6.59 -4.31
C PRO A 135 19.98 7.39 -4.39
N ASP A 136 19.14 7.10 -5.40
CA ASP A 136 17.81 7.64 -5.61
C ASP A 136 16.85 6.44 -5.74
N MET A 137 16.12 6.17 -4.66
CA MET A 137 15.25 5.00 -4.51
C MET A 137 13.77 5.32 -4.71
#